data_AF-A0A971VHJ6-F1
#
_entry.id   AF-A0A971VHJ6-F1
#
_cell.length_a   1.000
_cell.length_b   1.000
_cell.length_c   1.000
_cell.angle_alpha   90.00
_cell.angle_beta   90.00
_cell.angle_gamma   90.00
#
_symmetry.space_group_name_H-M   'P 1'
#
loop_
_entity.id
_entity.type
_entity.pdbx_description
1 polymer ?
#
loop_
_entity_poly.entity_id
_entity_poly.type
_entity_poly.pdbx_seq_one_letter_code
_entity_poly.pdbx_strand_id
1 'polypeptide(L)'
;MNKKIVMTKDKLIEVFDLSKIKLPSEAEFQKVLNKINELIYMCDDMRDLDLTKVNTFEWEMHSLPKRREDIPQIWDRRDSFLEKAPVSEGDFFRVPRIMALEESSSNGEIDE
;
A
#
# COMPACT_ATOMS: atom_id res chain seq x y z
N MET A 1 26.84 -17.79 11.44
CA MET A 1 25.70 -17.16 12.14
C MET A 1 25.11 -16.10 11.23
N ASN A 2 23.88 -16.29 10.76
CA ASN A 2 23.19 -15.28 9.97
C ASN A 2 22.90 -14.07 10.85
N LYS A 3 23.04 -12.86 10.28
CA LYS A 3 22.73 -11.61 10.99
C LYS A 3 21.24 -11.61 11.31
N LYS A 4 20.87 -11.58 12.59
CA LYS A 4 19.48 -11.43 13.01
C LYS A 4 18.92 -10.14 12.43
N ILE A 5 17.82 -10.25 11.70
CA ILE A 5 17.09 -9.08 11.19
C ILE A 5 16.37 -8.47 12.39
N VAL A 6 16.54 -7.17 12.59
CA VAL A 6 15.90 -6.41 13.66
C VAL A 6 15.24 -5.19 13.03
N MET A 7 13.98 -4.96 13.36
CA MET A 7 13.26 -3.76 12.98
C MET A 7 13.75 -2.58 13.83
N THR A 8 14.19 -1.51 13.18
CA THR A 8 14.54 -0.23 13.83
C THR A 8 13.35 0.72 13.82
N LYS A 9 13.40 1.76 14.68
CA LYS A 9 12.35 2.78 14.71
C LYS A 9 12.16 3.45 13.34
N ASP A 10 13.26 3.88 12.72
CA ASP A 10 13.23 4.57 11.42
C ASP A 10 12.60 3.69 10.32
N LYS A 11 12.94 2.39 10.31
CA LYS A 11 12.38 1.45 9.33
C LYS A 11 10.90 1.18 9.58
N LEU A 12 10.46 1.13 10.84
CA LEU A 12 9.05 1.01 11.17
C LEU A 12 8.25 2.26 10.76
N ILE A 13 8.83 3.45 10.89
CA ILE A 13 8.22 4.69 10.38
C ILE A 13 8.04 4.63 8.86
N GLU A 14 9.05 4.15 8.13
CA GLU A 14 8.96 3.96 6.68
C GLU A 14 7.85 2.95 6.30
N VAL A 15 7.71 1.84 7.03
CA VAL A 15 6.62 0.87 6.80
C VAL A 15 5.26 1.49 7.06
N PHE A 16 5.12 2.33 8.09
CA PHE A 16 3.86 3.04 8.34
C PHE A 16 3.52 4.02 7.22
N ASP A 17 4.49 4.73 6.66
CA ASP A 17 4.25 5.61 5.51
C ASP A 17 3.86 4.81 4.24
N LEU A 18 4.53 3.69 3.97
CA LEU A 18 4.20 2.82 2.83
C LEU A 18 2.79 2.23 2.94
N SER A 19 2.35 1.89 4.15
CA SER A 19 1.02 1.36 4.42
C SER A 19 -0.06 2.44 4.62
N LYS A 20 0.33 3.73 4.57
CA LYS A 20 -0.55 4.88 4.84
C LYS A 20 -1.28 4.79 6.19
N ILE A 21 -0.62 4.18 7.17
CA ILE A 21 -1.09 4.12 8.55
C ILE A 21 -0.54 5.33 9.29
N LYS A 22 -1.42 6.02 10.02
CA LYS A 22 -1.01 7.16 10.85
C LYS A 22 -0.08 6.69 11.98
N LEU A 23 0.98 7.45 12.22
CA LEU A 23 1.91 7.20 13.33
C LEU A 23 1.15 7.22 14.67
N PRO A 24 1.22 6.13 15.46
CA PRO A 24 0.53 6.03 16.75
C PRO A 24 1.29 6.80 17.84
N SER A 25 0.76 6.82 19.07
CA SER A 25 1.47 7.38 20.22
C SER A 25 2.80 6.66 20.49
N GLU A 26 3.78 7.30 21.13
CA GLU A 26 5.09 6.66 21.40
C GLU A 26 4.95 5.34 22.18
N ALA A 27 4.02 5.28 23.14
CA ALA A 27 3.75 4.07 23.92
C ALA A 27 3.21 2.92 23.06
N GLU A 28 2.34 3.22 22.09
CA GLU A 28 1.83 2.23 21.14
C GLU A 28 2.89 1.85 20.10
N PHE A 29 3.68 2.82 19.65
CA PHE A 29 4.79 2.59 18.72
C PHE A 29 5.79 1.58 19.28
N GLN A 30 6.19 1.70 20.56
CA GLN A 30 7.06 0.73 21.21
C GLN A 30 6.43 -0.67 21.30
N LYS A 31 5.14 -0.76 21.61
CA LYS A 31 4.42 -2.05 21.63
C LYS A 31 4.41 -2.71 20.25
N VAL A 32 4.15 -1.93 19.20
CA VAL A 32 4.15 -2.43 17.82
C VAL A 32 5.56 -2.87 17.40
N LEU A 33 6.57 -2.07 17.70
CA LEU A 33 7.98 -2.40 17.40
C LEU A 33 8.41 -3.72 18.04
N ASN A 34 8.06 -3.94 19.31
CA ASN A 34 8.37 -5.20 20.01
C ASN A 34 7.66 -6.38 19.35
N LYS A 35 6.35 -6.27 19.08
CA LYS A 35 5.58 -7.32 18.40
C LYS A 35 6.10 -7.66 17.01
N ILE A 36 6.51 -6.65 16.23
CA ILE A 36 7.08 -6.85 14.90
C ILE A 36 8.42 -7.57 15.01
N ASN A 37 9.25 -7.21 15.99
CA ASN A 37 10.51 -7.92 16.22
C ASN A 37 10.29 -9.38 16.63
N GLU A 38 9.30 -9.66 17.49
CA GLU A 38 8.89 -11.04 17.82
C GLU A 38 8.48 -11.84 16.58
N LEU A 39 7.68 -11.25 15.68
CA LEU A 39 7.29 -11.87 14.42
C LEU A 39 8.49 -12.10 13.48
N ILE A 40 9.42 -11.14 13.39
CA ILE A 40 10.62 -11.27 12.57
C ILE A 40 11.49 -12.41 13.10
N TYR A 41 11.63 -12.55 14.41
CA TYR A 41 12.36 -13.66 15.01
C TYR A 41 11.70 -15.01 14.72
N MET A 42 10.38 -15.10 14.80
CA MET A 42 9.65 -16.31 14.41
C MET A 42 9.89 -16.67 12.93
N CYS A 43 9.94 -15.66 12.04
CA CYS A 43 10.23 -15.88 10.63
C CYS A 43 11.71 -16.17 10.34
N ASP A 44 12.62 -15.84 11.26
CA ASP A 44 14.07 -16.09 11.14
C ASP A 44 14.36 -17.59 11.07
N ASP A 45 13.58 -18.40 11.78
CA ASP A 45 13.67 -19.87 11.81
C ASP A 45 13.52 -20.50 10.41
N MET A 46 12.80 -19.83 9.49
CA MET A 46 12.64 -20.33 8.11
C MET A 46 13.95 -20.26 7.30
N ARG A 47 14.95 -19.47 7.72
CA ARG A 47 16.23 -19.35 6.98
C ARG A 47 17.14 -20.55 7.15
N ASP A 48 16.90 -21.37 8.17
CA ASP A 48 17.70 -22.57 8.43
C ASP A 48 17.27 -23.77 7.55
N LEU A 49 16.19 -23.61 6.78
CA LEU A 49 15.71 -24.62 5.83
C LEU A 49 16.51 -24.59 4.52
N ASP A 50 16.96 -25.76 4.06
CA ASP A 50 17.55 -25.90 2.72
C ASP A 50 16.45 -25.88 1.65
N LEU A 51 16.35 -24.76 0.93
CA LEU A 51 15.37 -24.54 -0.14
C LEU A 51 15.96 -24.69 -1.54
N THR A 52 17.21 -25.15 -1.68
CA THR A 52 17.92 -25.20 -2.99
C THR A 52 17.23 -26.07 -4.04
N LYS A 53 16.37 -27.01 -3.61
CA LYS A 53 15.63 -27.95 -4.48
C LYS A 53 14.12 -27.77 -4.43
N VAL A 54 13.63 -26.70 -3.80
CA VAL A 54 12.20 -26.42 -3.65
C VAL A 54 11.83 -25.26 -4.56
N ASN A 55 10.90 -25.50 -5.49
CA ASN A 55 10.35 -24.44 -6.31
C ASN A 55 9.44 -23.55 -5.47
N THR A 56 9.40 -22.25 -5.78
CA THR A 56 8.41 -21.35 -5.18
C THR A 56 7.01 -21.81 -5.51
N PHE A 57 6.08 -21.68 -4.55
CA PHE A 57 4.69 -21.98 -4.80
C PHE A 57 4.13 -21.02 -5.85
N GLU A 58 3.73 -21.57 -6.99
CA GLU A 58 2.94 -20.88 -7.99
C GLU A 58 1.54 -21.49 -8.00
N TRP A 59 0.53 -20.65 -8.18
CA TRP A 59 -0.82 -21.16 -8.35
C TRP A 59 -0.87 -21.93 -9.66
N GLU A 60 -1.01 -23.26 -9.59
CA GLU A 60 -1.14 -24.10 -10.77
C GLU A 60 -2.44 -23.75 -11.51
N MET A 61 -2.35 -22.85 -12.49
CA MET A 61 -3.46 -22.60 -13.40
C MET A 61 -3.54 -23.76 -14.40
N HIS A 62 -4.44 -24.71 -14.14
CA HIS A 62 -4.71 -25.83 -15.06
C HIS A 62 -5.32 -25.39 -16.41
N SER A 63 -5.69 -24.11 -16.55
CA SER A 63 -6.24 -23.54 -17.78
C SER A 63 -5.78 -22.10 -17.95
N LEU A 64 -5.65 -21.66 -19.19
CA LEU A 64 -5.40 -20.25 -19.50
C LEU A 64 -6.47 -19.34 -18.85
N PRO A 65 -6.10 -18.14 -18.37
CA PRO A 65 -7.07 -17.19 -17.83
C PRO A 65 -8.16 -16.90 -18.86
N LYS A 66 -9.42 -16.94 -18.43
CA LYS A 66 -10.54 -16.56 -19.28
C LYS A 66 -10.40 -15.09 -19.68
N ARG A 67 -10.37 -14.81 -20.98
CA ARG A 67 -10.39 -13.43 -21.49
C ARG A 67 -11.80 -12.86 -21.35
N ARG A 68 -11.89 -11.59 -20.96
CA ARG A 68 -13.13 -10.81 -21.03
C ARG A 68 -13.34 -10.37 -22.48
N GLU A 69 -14.53 -10.57 -23.01
CA GLU A 69 -14.92 -10.04 -24.32
C GLU A 69 -14.88 -8.51 -24.32
N ASP A 70 -14.46 -7.92 -25.42
CA ASP A 70 -14.40 -6.46 -25.59
C ASP A 70 -15.76 -5.87 -25.98
N ILE A 71 -16.75 -6.12 -25.14
CA ILE A 71 -18.12 -5.64 -25.31
C ILE A 71 -18.39 -4.58 -24.25
N PRO A 72 -18.80 -3.35 -24.63
CA PRO A 72 -19.13 -2.31 -23.68
C PRO A 72 -20.37 -2.72 -22.87
N GLN A 73 -20.31 -2.52 -21.56
CA GLN A 73 -21.44 -2.74 -20.66
C GLN A 73 -21.93 -1.39 -20.12
N ILE A 74 -23.25 -1.20 -20.10
CA ILE A 74 -23.87 -0.01 -19.50
C ILE A 74 -23.63 -0.06 -18.00
N TRP A 75 -23.16 1.06 -17.43
CA TRP A 75 -22.92 1.20 -15.99
C TRP A 75 -23.79 2.33 -15.43
N ASP A 76 -24.80 1.94 -14.65
CA ASP A 76 -25.85 2.81 -14.09
C ASP A 76 -25.71 3.04 -12.58
N ARG A 77 -24.60 2.60 -11.99
CA ARG A 77 -24.42 2.55 -10.53
C ARG A 77 -23.80 3.81 -9.92
N ARG A 78 -23.70 4.91 -10.68
CA ARG A 78 -23.09 6.17 -10.23
C ARG A 78 -23.68 6.61 -8.90
N ASP A 79 -24.99 6.75 -8.83
CA ASP A 79 -25.69 7.28 -7.66
C ASP A 79 -25.50 6.38 -6.44
N SER A 80 -25.61 5.06 -6.62
CA SER A 80 -25.40 4.07 -5.55
C SER A 80 -23.99 4.07 -4.96
N PHE A 81 -22.99 4.53 -5.72
CA PHE A 81 -21.62 4.69 -5.25
C PHE A 81 -21.41 6.04 -4.54
N LEU A 82 -22.04 7.10 -5.04
CA LEU A 82 -21.98 8.43 -4.42
C LEU A 82 -22.71 8.45 -3.08
N GLU A 83 -23.82 7.71 -2.93
CA GLU A 83 -24.52 7.56 -1.64
C GLU A 83 -23.66 6.89 -0.55
N LYS A 84 -22.71 6.03 -0.95
CA LYS A 84 -21.79 5.36 -0.02
C LYS A 84 -20.52 6.17 0.25
N ALA A 85 -20.31 7.27 -0.48
CA ALA A 85 -19.14 8.10 -0.32
C ALA A 85 -19.16 8.83 1.03
N PRO A 86 -18.05 8.88 1.78
CA PRO A 86 -17.98 9.70 2.99
C PRO A 86 -18.21 11.19 2.72
N VAL A 87 -17.70 11.69 1.59
CA VAL A 87 -17.89 13.07 1.12
C VAL A 87 -17.98 13.07 -0.41
N SER A 88 -19.04 13.64 -0.94
CA SER A 88 -19.23 13.88 -2.38
C SER A 88 -19.54 15.36 -2.63
N GLU A 89 -19.25 15.82 -3.85
CA GLU A 89 -19.58 17.16 -4.33
C GLU A 89 -20.16 17.00 -5.75
N GLY A 90 -21.49 17.10 -5.84
CA GLY A 90 -22.22 16.76 -7.06
C GLY A 90 -21.90 15.33 -7.51
N ASP A 91 -21.38 15.21 -8.73
CA ASP A 91 -21.06 13.93 -9.36
C ASP A 91 -19.66 13.39 -9.01
N PHE A 92 -18.93 14.03 -8.09
CA PHE A 92 -17.53 13.72 -7.78
C PHE A 92 -17.30 13.33 -6.31
N PHE A 93 -16.25 12.53 -6.07
CA PHE A 93 -15.72 12.30 -4.73
C PHE A 93 -14.87 13.49 -4.31
N ARG A 94 -15.14 14.03 -3.12
CA ARG A 94 -14.37 15.15 -2.59
C ARG A 94 -13.19 14.63 -1.79
N VAL A 95 -11.97 14.94 -2.24
CA VAL A 95 -10.72 14.60 -1.56
C VAL A 95 -9.88 15.86 -1.34
N PRO A 96 -9.00 15.89 -0.32
CA PRO A 96 -8.01 16.96 -0.19
C PRO A 96 -7.17 17.09 -1.46
N ARG A 97 -6.88 18.33 -1.85
CA ARG A 97 -6.08 18.60 -3.06
C ARG A 97 -4.73 17.88 -2.94
N ILE A 98 -4.36 17.17 -4.00
CA ILE A 98 -3.02 16.60 -4.14
C ILE A 98 -2.08 17.80 -4.29
N MET A 99 -1.36 18.14 -3.22
CA MET A 99 -0.24 19.07 -3.32
C MET A 99 0.86 18.32 -4.07
N ALA A 100 0.99 18.55 -5.37
CA ALA A 100 2.27 18.34 -6.02
C ALA A 100 3.29 19.16 -5.22
N LEU A 101 4.43 18.57 -4.87
CA LEU A 101 5.57 19.34 -4.35
C LEU A 101 5.73 20.58 -5.23
N GLU A 102 5.76 21.76 -4.61
CA GLU A 102 5.77 23.05 -5.27
C GLU A 102 6.68 23.07 -6.51
N GLU A 103 6.09 23.11 -7.71
CA GLU A 103 6.78 23.63 -8.87
C GLU A 103 6.94 25.13 -8.64
N SER A 104 8.20 25.54 -8.53
CA SER A 104 8.67 26.91 -8.38
C SER A 104 7.88 27.90 -9.23
N SER A 105 7.27 28.87 -8.55
CA SER A 105 6.76 30.11 -9.14
C SER A 105 7.83 30.80 -9.99
N SER A 106 7.57 30.95 -11.29
CA SER A 106 8.03 32.12 -12.04
C SER A 106 7.05 32.44 -13.18
N ASN A 107 6.14 33.35 -12.86
CA ASN A 107 5.44 34.33 -13.69
C ASN A 107 5.43 34.09 -15.21
N GLY A 108 4.23 33.80 -15.74
CA GLY A 108 3.90 34.11 -17.12
C GLY A 108 3.72 35.62 -17.28
N GLU A 109 4.67 36.28 -17.92
CA GLU A 109 4.39 37.48 -18.72
C GLU A 109 3.76 37.02 -20.03
N ILE A 110 2.53 37.47 -20.29
CA ILE A 110 1.89 37.37 -21.59
C ILE A 110 2.06 38.76 -22.20
N ASP A 111 3.02 38.90 -23.12
CA ASP A 111 3.09 40.05 -24.02
C ASP A 111 1.94 39.97 -25.04
N GLU A 112 1.45 41.17 -25.39
CA GLU A 112 0.24 41.54 -26.14
C GLU A 112 -0.06 40.78 -27.45
#